data_AF-A0A1M4LHH7-F1
#
_entry.id   AF-A0A1M4LHH7-F1
#
_cell.length_a   1.000
_cell.length_b   1.000
_cell.length_c   1.000
_cell.angle_alpha   90.00
_cell.angle_beta   90.00
_cell.angle_gamma   90.00
#
_symmetry.space_group_name_H-M   'P 1'
#
loop_
_entity.id
_entity.type
_entity.pdbx_description
1 polymer ?
#
loop_
_entity_poly.entity_id
_entity_poly.type
_entity_poly.pdbx_seq_one_letter_code
_entity_poly.pdbx_strand_id
1 'polypeptide(L)'
;MALNVSQAETILKSKFGEPAKPPTDYVVGFKTPAGKVLAIHREAAETRIWFQPPAPPAIDGVRLLGNASNRNSNINGPLLPLRAPTTLRVEIDSSGALNRFLDWYSGYGSAPGASTASAVIDPRAFGEAFARFQALVETRSGHAFTGFNEGLAAVWESYKPRLRDHALGLLRTSDWSKADIGSGTILSSIIRSIEIQDSRSNLTNNLVLWQNRYGHANRDHRALLEAESNPKLRREIESLLFGLFRGDANEESTFDRLSELTGGKYPLLAYLYFLKDMDRFMPIQPTGFDRAFRALGIDFSTLRQCSWENYSTYNQVLDNLRPLIKESTSLNHIRLIDAHSLCWIFATLLKLEAEGAISNRANRSSDGRIVGGWERSIIEMRMSILNTVRNSNGQIVERVVKDKQLRIDPSKLDELIRSRLELQQGKCNLTGLPMHAHGPDADPNLLPSVDRIDSSRHYELDNIQIVCRFINFWKGASDNAEFQRLLMMVRGVDQ
;
A
#
# COMPACT_ATOMS: atom_id res chain seq x y z
N MET A 1 19.89 -4.62 37.80
CA MET A 1 20.25 -3.30 38.40
C MET A 1 19.06 -2.41 38.21
N ALA A 2 18.59 -1.74 39.27
CA ALA A 2 17.47 -0.80 39.17
C ALA A 2 17.88 0.42 38.33
N LEU A 3 16.97 0.92 37.48
CA LEU A 3 17.19 2.13 36.69
C LEU A 3 17.47 3.33 37.60
N ASN A 4 18.58 4.01 37.36
CA ASN A 4 18.94 5.25 38.06
C ASN A 4 18.04 6.40 37.61
N VAL A 5 17.57 7.22 38.55
CA VAL A 5 16.76 8.43 38.34
C VAL A 5 17.38 9.36 37.30
N SER A 6 18.69 9.60 37.33
CA SER A 6 19.38 10.47 36.36
C SER A 6 19.31 9.96 34.92
N GLN A 7 19.40 8.63 34.74
CA GLN A 7 19.23 7.99 33.45
C GLN A 7 17.78 8.06 32.99
N ALA A 8 16.82 7.87 33.90
CA ALA A 8 15.40 8.02 33.61
C ALA A 8 15.02 9.45 33.20
N GLU A 9 15.59 10.47 33.87
CA GLU A 9 15.43 11.87 33.50
C GLU A 9 15.98 12.16 32.11
N THR A 10 17.14 11.60 31.77
CA THR A 10 17.75 11.75 30.43
C THR A 10 16.84 11.14 29.34
N ILE A 11 16.28 9.96 29.59
CA ILE A 11 15.33 9.30 28.68
C ILE A 11 14.06 10.15 28.51
N LEU A 12 13.51 10.70 29.59
CA LEU A 12 12.33 11.55 29.52
C LEU A 12 12.58 12.88 28.80
N LYS A 13 13.73 13.51 29.02
CA LYS A 13 14.13 14.73 28.30
C LYS A 13 14.29 14.45 26.80
N SER A 14 14.93 13.33 26.45
CA SER A 14 15.04 12.90 25.06
C SER A 14 13.66 12.70 24.41
N LYS A 15 12.70 12.14 25.16
CA LYS A 15 11.38 11.76 24.64
C LYS A 15 10.33 12.88 24.63
N PHE A 16 10.33 13.75 25.63
CA PHE A 16 9.30 14.79 25.80
C PHE A 16 9.85 16.22 25.77
N GLY A 17 11.17 16.38 25.58
CA GLY A 17 11.82 17.69 25.58
C GLY A 17 11.97 18.29 26.97
N GLU A 18 11.76 19.59 27.06
CA GLU A 18 11.97 20.33 28.31
C GLU A 18 10.94 19.96 29.40
N PRO A 19 11.35 19.93 30.69
CA PRO A 19 10.44 19.73 31.80
C PRO A 19 9.29 20.75 31.81
N ALA A 20 8.10 20.29 32.20
CA ALA A 20 6.89 21.11 32.22
C ALA A 20 6.96 22.31 33.20
N LYS A 21 7.92 22.27 34.14
CA LYS A 21 8.33 23.38 35.01
C LYS A 21 9.79 23.17 35.42
N PRO A 22 10.48 24.21 35.93
CA PRO A 22 11.83 24.05 36.49
C PRO A 22 11.91 22.83 37.43
N PRO A 23 12.85 21.90 37.21
CA PRO A 23 13.09 20.76 38.09
C PRO A 23 13.29 21.22 39.54
N THR A 24 12.67 20.54 40.49
CA THR A 24 12.99 20.69 41.91
C THR A 24 13.85 19.53 42.38
N ASP A 25 14.42 19.60 43.58
CA ASP A 25 15.17 18.47 44.15
C ASP A 25 14.30 17.22 44.34
N TYR A 26 12.98 17.39 44.38
CA TYR A 26 12.02 16.33 44.62
C TYR A 26 11.40 15.72 43.34
N VAL A 27 11.11 16.56 42.33
CA VAL A 27 10.31 16.14 41.16
C VAL A 27 10.79 16.78 39.86
N VAL A 28 10.81 15.98 38.80
CA VAL A 28 10.86 16.47 37.41
C VAL A 28 9.62 15.97 36.70
N GLY A 29 8.85 16.88 36.12
CA GLY A 29 7.60 16.55 35.44
C GLY A 29 7.63 16.90 33.96
N PHE A 30 6.90 16.11 33.17
CA PHE A 30 6.82 16.23 31.72
C PHE A 30 5.36 16.19 31.28
N LYS A 31 5.10 16.77 30.11
CA LYS A 31 3.82 16.62 29.40
C LYS A 31 4.08 15.76 28.17
N THR A 32 3.24 14.73 28.01
CA THR A 32 3.16 13.96 26.77
C THR A 32 2.60 14.83 25.63
N PRO A 33 2.82 14.47 24.36
CA PRO A 33 2.18 15.15 23.22
C PRO A 33 0.64 15.19 23.34
N ALA A 34 0.07 14.15 23.93
CA ALA A 34 -1.34 14.01 24.31
C ALA A 34 -1.83 14.97 25.42
N GLY A 35 -0.97 15.85 25.95
CA GLY A 35 -1.29 16.77 27.05
C GLY A 35 -1.36 16.11 28.44
N LYS A 36 -1.17 14.78 28.55
CA LYS A 36 -1.12 14.10 29.85
C LYS A 36 0.18 14.41 30.57
N VAL A 37 0.09 14.52 31.88
CA VAL A 37 1.19 14.82 32.78
C VAL A 37 1.74 13.52 33.37
N LEU A 38 3.06 13.47 33.51
CA LEU A 38 3.76 12.48 34.33
C LEU A 38 4.96 13.12 35.05
N ALA A 39 5.43 12.51 36.11
CA ALA A 39 6.56 13.05 36.87
C ALA A 39 7.41 11.98 37.54
N ILE A 40 8.73 12.14 37.51
CA ILE A 40 9.70 11.30 38.24
C ILE A 40 9.86 11.80 39.67
N HIS A 41 9.93 10.87 40.61
CA HIS A 41 10.38 11.11 41.99
C HIS A 41 11.91 11.05 42.06
N ARG A 42 12.57 12.18 42.34
CA ARG A 42 14.04 12.28 42.29
C ARG A 42 14.75 11.74 43.53
N GLU A 43 14.08 11.81 44.69
CA GLU A 43 14.64 11.32 45.97
C GLU A 43 14.44 9.82 46.20
N ALA A 44 13.69 9.13 45.33
CA ALA A 44 13.53 7.68 45.48
C ALA A 44 14.81 6.93 45.08
N ALA A 45 15.14 5.90 45.86
CA ALA A 45 16.22 4.97 45.54
C ALA A 45 15.97 4.18 44.24
N GLU A 46 14.70 4.04 43.85
CA GLU A 46 14.25 3.35 42.63
C GLU A 46 13.48 4.34 41.73
N THR A 47 13.58 4.17 40.42
CA THR A 47 12.85 5.04 39.48
C THR A 47 11.34 4.86 39.64
N ARG A 48 10.67 5.88 40.18
CA ARG A 48 9.22 5.90 40.39
C ARG A 48 8.58 7.07 39.65
N ILE A 49 7.50 6.78 38.93
CA ILE A 49 6.81 7.75 38.07
C ILE A 49 5.35 7.87 38.48
N TRP A 50 4.91 9.10 38.75
CA TRP A 50 3.49 9.46 38.83
C TRP A 50 2.94 9.74 37.44
N PHE A 51 1.74 9.27 37.14
CA PHE A 51 1.10 9.49 35.85
C PHE A 51 -0.43 9.46 36.01
N GLN A 52 -1.13 10.08 35.06
CA GLN A 52 -2.59 10.04 35.01
C GLN A 52 -3.07 8.69 34.47
N PRO A 53 -4.32 8.27 34.73
CA PRO A 53 -4.90 7.06 34.13
C PRO A 53 -4.74 6.98 32.60
N PRO A 54 -4.79 5.78 32.01
CA PRO A 54 -5.24 4.48 32.56
C PRO A 54 -4.14 3.72 33.31
N ALA A 55 -4.48 2.58 33.93
CA ALA A 55 -3.49 1.66 34.48
C ALA A 55 -2.75 0.89 33.38
N PRO A 56 -1.42 0.67 33.51
CA PRO A 56 -0.65 -0.07 32.54
C PRO A 56 -1.08 -1.54 32.49
N PRO A 57 -1.06 -2.17 31.30
CA PRO A 57 -1.10 -3.62 31.21
C PRO A 57 0.16 -4.21 31.88
N ALA A 58 0.22 -5.55 32.00
CA ALA A 58 1.44 -6.20 32.45
C ALA A 58 2.58 -5.90 31.46
N ILE A 59 3.50 -5.02 31.86
CA ILE A 59 4.71 -4.67 31.10
C ILE A 59 5.89 -5.17 31.91
N ASP A 60 6.74 -5.97 31.27
CA ASP A 60 7.94 -6.51 31.89
C ASP A 60 8.83 -5.39 32.45
N GLY A 61 9.21 -5.51 33.71
CA GLY A 61 9.97 -4.51 34.46
C GLY A 61 9.22 -3.24 34.91
N VAL A 62 7.89 -3.23 34.80
CA VAL A 62 7.02 -2.14 35.27
C VAL A 62 6.06 -2.65 36.33
N ARG A 63 6.16 -2.10 37.54
CA ARG A 63 5.34 -2.50 38.68
C ARG A 63 4.41 -1.37 39.11
N LEU A 64 3.10 -1.57 38.99
CA LEU A 64 2.09 -0.63 39.51
C LEU A 64 2.07 -0.68 41.04
N LEU A 65 2.19 0.46 41.68
CA LEU A 65 2.15 0.60 43.14
C LEU A 65 0.72 0.85 43.61
N GLY A 66 0.30 0.15 44.67
CA GLY A 66 -1.07 0.23 45.22
C GLY A 66 -1.43 1.57 45.87
N ASN A 67 -0.48 2.48 46.04
CA ASN A 67 -0.71 3.84 46.51
C ASN A 67 0.19 4.82 45.75
N ALA A 68 -0.42 5.84 45.14
CA ALA A 68 0.32 6.86 44.40
C ALA A 68 1.12 7.80 45.31
N SER A 69 0.71 8.05 46.57
CA SER A 69 1.38 8.98 47.48
C SER A 69 1.73 10.32 46.77
N ASN A 70 0.68 10.97 46.24
CA ASN A 70 0.77 12.12 45.35
C ASN A 70 0.43 13.47 46.02
N ARG A 71 0.46 13.51 47.36
CA ARG A 71 0.16 14.71 48.18
C ARG A 71 1.35 15.65 48.37
N ASN A 72 2.42 15.50 47.59
CA ASN A 72 3.63 16.31 47.74
C ASN A 72 3.41 17.77 47.29
N SER A 73 3.93 18.73 48.07
CA SER A 73 3.84 20.17 47.78
C SER A 73 4.48 20.56 46.44
N ASN A 74 5.48 19.80 45.96
CA ASN A 74 6.17 20.01 44.68
C ASN A 74 5.38 19.54 43.46
N ILE A 75 4.33 18.73 43.62
CA ILE A 75 3.39 18.40 42.53
C ILE A 75 2.42 19.58 42.41
N ASN A 76 2.86 20.67 41.79
CA ASN A 76 2.15 21.94 41.72
C ASN A 76 2.25 22.57 40.32
N GLY A 77 1.54 23.68 40.12
CA GLY A 77 1.46 24.37 38.83
C GLY A 77 1.06 23.42 37.69
N PRO A 78 1.89 23.24 36.64
CA PRO A 78 1.58 22.36 35.51
C PRO A 78 1.53 20.87 35.88
N LEU A 79 1.96 20.48 37.10
CA LEU A 79 1.86 19.11 37.60
C LEU A 79 0.62 18.84 38.44
N LEU A 80 -0.25 19.84 38.68
CA LEU A 80 -1.48 19.69 39.46
C LEU A 80 -2.39 18.52 39.04
N PRO A 81 -2.49 18.12 37.75
CA PRO A 81 -3.27 16.94 37.37
C PRO A 81 -2.85 15.65 38.08
N LEU A 82 -1.59 15.54 38.53
CA LEU A 82 -1.07 14.41 39.30
C LEU A 82 -1.48 14.44 40.78
N ARG A 83 -2.21 15.45 41.26
CA ARG A 83 -2.83 15.42 42.60
C ARG A 83 -4.20 14.74 42.63
N ALA A 84 -4.74 14.38 41.46
CA ALA A 84 -6.03 13.73 41.39
C ALA A 84 -6.02 12.38 42.16
N PRO A 85 -7.12 11.99 42.83
CA PRO A 85 -7.22 10.69 43.50
C PRO A 85 -7.01 9.49 42.56
N THR A 86 -7.23 9.69 41.26
CA THR A 86 -7.04 8.70 40.20
C THR A 86 -5.60 8.59 39.70
N THR A 87 -4.67 9.40 40.22
CA THR A 87 -3.25 9.33 39.83
C THR A 87 -2.70 7.95 40.16
N LEU A 88 -1.93 7.41 39.23
CA LEU A 88 -1.28 6.13 39.37
C LEU A 88 0.22 6.31 39.56
N ARG A 89 0.88 5.28 40.09
CA ARG A 89 2.32 5.31 40.30
C ARG A 89 2.94 3.97 39.95
N VAL A 90 4.00 4.01 39.16
CA VAL A 90 4.76 2.82 38.77
C VAL A 90 6.18 2.92 39.28
N GLU A 91 6.78 1.76 39.48
CA GLU A 91 8.21 1.56 39.66
C GLU A 91 8.78 0.88 38.41
N ILE A 92 9.96 1.33 37.98
CA ILE A 92 10.58 0.93 36.73
C ILE A 92 11.98 0.38 37.02
N ASP A 93 12.24 -0.85 36.61
CA ASP A 93 13.49 -1.55 36.96
C ASP A 93 14.64 -1.33 35.98
N SER A 94 14.38 -0.87 34.75
CA SER A 94 15.37 -0.80 33.67
C SER A 94 15.02 0.26 32.62
N SER A 95 16.02 0.74 31.86
CA SER A 95 15.80 1.69 30.75
C SER A 95 14.86 1.11 29.69
N GLY A 96 14.95 -0.19 29.44
CA GLY A 96 14.04 -0.89 28.51
C GLY A 96 12.60 -0.91 29.01
N ALA A 97 12.37 -1.14 30.30
CA ALA A 97 11.04 -1.06 30.91
C ALA A 97 10.49 0.38 30.87
N LEU A 98 11.35 1.38 31.08
CA LEU A 98 10.95 2.79 30.96
C LEU A 98 10.47 3.12 29.54
N ASN A 99 11.24 2.76 28.52
CA ASN A 99 10.85 3.03 27.13
C ASN A 99 9.52 2.37 26.78
N ARG A 100 9.34 1.07 27.11
CA ARG A 100 8.08 0.35 26.91
C ARG A 100 6.90 1.02 27.62
N PHE A 101 7.11 1.44 28.88
CA PHE A 101 6.10 2.17 29.64
C PHE A 101 5.72 3.49 28.97
N LEU A 102 6.70 4.27 28.53
CA LEU A 102 6.47 5.57 27.90
C LEU A 102 5.85 5.44 26.51
N ASP A 103 6.22 4.42 25.72
CA ASP A 103 5.61 4.12 24.42
C ASP A 103 4.12 3.82 24.59
N TRP A 104 3.80 2.94 25.54
CA TRP A 104 2.42 2.62 25.89
C TRP A 104 1.66 3.86 26.39
N TYR A 105 2.24 4.63 27.32
CA TYR A 105 1.57 5.74 27.97
C TYR A 105 1.31 6.91 27.01
N SER A 106 2.24 7.16 26.08
CA SER A 106 2.10 8.21 25.05
C SER A 106 1.09 7.82 23.97
N GLY A 107 0.99 6.53 23.63
CA GLY A 107 0.06 6.02 22.63
C GLY A 107 -1.43 6.01 23.03
N TYR A 108 -1.75 6.22 24.32
CA TYR A 108 -3.15 6.18 24.83
C TYR A 108 -3.83 7.57 24.89
N GLY A 109 -3.31 8.58 24.20
CA GLY A 109 -3.88 9.94 24.33
C GLY A 109 -3.73 10.87 23.14
N SER A 110 -3.33 10.38 21.96
CA SER A 110 -3.19 11.24 20.79
C SER A 110 -4.55 11.77 20.32
N ALA A 111 -4.92 12.97 20.81
CA ALA A 111 -5.69 13.91 20.02
C ALA A 111 -4.74 14.49 18.94
N PRO A 112 -5.25 14.80 17.74
CA PRO A 112 -4.45 14.97 16.53
C PRO A 112 -3.66 16.27 16.61
N GLY A 113 -2.34 16.16 16.58
CA GLY A 113 -1.46 17.31 16.78
C GLY A 113 -0.07 16.92 17.25
N ALA A 114 0.59 16.00 16.53
CA ALA A 114 2.02 15.79 16.70
C ALA A 114 2.66 15.56 15.33
N SER A 115 3.00 16.68 14.70
CA SER A 115 4.08 16.89 13.73
C SER A 115 4.19 15.84 12.61
N THR A 116 3.84 16.28 11.40
CA THR A 116 4.28 15.75 10.09
C THR A 116 5.81 15.83 9.93
N ALA A 117 6.57 15.23 10.84
CA ALA A 117 7.96 14.91 10.61
C ALA A 117 7.95 13.61 9.80
N SER A 118 8.07 13.73 8.48
CA SER A 118 8.45 12.62 7.60
C SER A 118 9.51 11.79 8.31
N ALA A 119 9.23 10.51 8.61
CA ALA A 119 10.20 9.64 9.26
C ALA A 119 11.47 9.62 8.37
N VAL A 120 12.50 10.34 8.82
CA VAL A 120 13.75 10.45 8.08
C VAL A 120 14.43 9.11 8.19
N ILE A 121 14.58 8.43 7.06
CA ILE A 121 15.24 7.14 6.98
C ILE A 121 16.72 7.41 6.77
N ASP A 122 17.57 7.06 7.74
CA ASP A 122 19.02 7.17 7.60
C ASP A 122 19.50 6.20 6.50
N PRO A 123 20.07 6.69 5.38
CA PRO A 123 20.54 5.83 4.30
C PRO A 123 21.58 4.80 4.75
N ARG A 124 22.41 5.14 5.75
CA ARG A 124 23.41 4.20 6.28
C ARG A 124 22.75 3.08 7.07
N ALA A 125 21.84 3.41 7.99
CA ALA A 125 21.07 2.43 8.74
C ALA A 125 20.26 1.53 7.80
N PHE A 126 19.68 2.11 6.74
CA PHE A 126 19.01 1.35 5.69
C PHE A 126 19.96 0.39 4.99
N GLY A 127 21.15 0.82 4.58
CA GLY A 127 22.14 -0.03 3.93
C GLY A 127 22.56 -1.23 4.79
N GLU A 128 22.79 -1.00 6.09
CA GLU A 128 23.11 -2.07 7.05
C GLU A 128 21.95 -3.06 7.20
N ALA A 129 20.72 -2.55 7.31
CA ALA A 129 19.51 -3.37 7.39
C ALA A 129 19.24 -4.15 6.09
N PHE A 130 19.52 -3.55 4.93
CA PHE A 130 19.36 -4.17 3.62
C PHE A 130 20.38 -5.29 3.39
N ALA A 131 21.62 -5.12 3.85
CA ALA A 131 22.62 -6.19 3.86
C ALA A 131 22.17 -7.37 4.72
N ARG A 132 21.56 -7.10 5.89
CA ARG A 132 20.95 -8.16 6.72
C ARG A 132 19.79 -8.85 6.01
N PHE A 133 18.92 -8.09 5.35
CA PHE A 133 17.84 -8.64 4.54
C PHE A 133 18.37 -9.60 3.47
N GLN A 134 19.40 -9.20 2.72
CA GLN A 134 20.06 -10.04 1.72
C GLN A 134 20.56 -11.36 2.31
N ALA A 135 21.31 -11.29 3.41
CA ALA A 135 21.84 -12.48 4.08
C ALA A 135 20.73 -13.45 4.53
N LEU A 136 19.60 -12.92 5.03
CA LEU A 136 18.45 -13.74 5.42
C LEU A 136 17.74 -14.38 4.23
N VAL A 137 17.57 -13.65 3.12
CA VAL A 137 17.00 -14.19 1.87
C VAL A 137 17.87 -15.32 1.35
N GLU A 138 19.19 -15.13 1.31
CA GLU A 138 20.13 -16.14 0.83
C GLU A 138 20.15 -17.37 1.76
N THR A 139 20.16 -17.17 3.08
CA THR A 139 20.08 -18.26 4.06
C THR A 139 18.81 -19.09 3.90
N ARG A 140 17.68 -18.43 3.61
CA ARG A 140 16.37 -19.07 3.49
C ARG A 140 16.19 -19.78 2.14
N SER A 141 16.49 -19.09 1.05
CA SER A 141 16.17 -19.52 -0.31
C SER A 141 17.33 -20.22 -1.03
N GLY A 142 18.55 -20.04 -0.56
CA GLY A 142 19.78 -20.48 -1.23
C GLY A 142 20.26 -19.56 -2.35
N HIS A 143 19.55 -18.44 -2.59
CA HIS A 143 19.86 -17.48 -3.64
C HIS A 143 19.79 -16.05 -3.10
N ALA A 144 20.68 -15.18 -3.59
CA ALA A 144 20.63 -13.75 -3.27
C ALA A 144 19.35 -13.11 -3.83
N PHE A 145 18.88 -12.05 -3.18
CA PHE A 145 17.80 -11.23 -3.71
C PHE A 145 18.29 -10.41 -4.91
N THR A 146 17.66 -10.61 -6.06
CA THR A 146 17.93 -9.89 -7.31
C THR A 146 16.80 -8.93 -7.69
N GLY A 147 15.60 -9.14 -7.14
CA GLY A 147 14.46 -8.26 -7.31
C GLY A 147 13.14 -8.91 -6.85
N PHE A 148 12.05 -8.15 -6.99
CA PHE A 148 10.70 -8.58 -6.54
C PHE A 148 9.99 -9.53 -7.51
N ASN A 149 10.59 -9.74 -8.67
CA ASN A 149 10.01 -10.43 -9.81
C ASN A 149 10.42 -11.89 -9.92
N GLU A 150 11.34 -12.34 -9.08
CA GLU A 150 11.83 -13.72 -9.03
C GLU A 150 12.22 -14.13 -7.61
N GLY A 151 12.65 -15.39 -7.46
CA GLY A 151 13.10 -15.95 -6.19
C GLY A 151 12.05 -15.87 -5.08
N LEU A 152 12.53 -15.82 -3.83
CA LEU A 152 11.69 -15.82 -2.64
C LEU A 152 10.67 -14.68 -2.63
N ALA A 153 11.05 -13.50 -3.12
CA ALA A 153 10.16 -12.34 -3.15
C ALA A 153 8.96 -12.56 -4.07
N ALA A 154 9.16 -13.11 -5.28
CA ALA A 154 8.05 -13.42 -6.17
C ALA A 154 7.16 -14.53 -5.62
N VAL A 155 7.74 -15.60 -5.06
CA VAL A 155 6.97 -16.72 -4.49
C VAL A 155 6.06 -16.23 -3.38
N TRP A 156 6.56 -15.37 -2.51
CA TRP A 156 5.81 -14.89 -1.35
C TRP A 156 4.84 -13.76 -1.69
N GLU A 157 5.18 -12.87 -2.64
CA GLU A 157 4.50 -11.57 -2.77
C GLU A 157 3.82 -11.27 -4.10
N SER A 158 4.09 -12.04 -5.16
CA SER A 158 3.47 -11.85 -6.48
C SER A 158 1.95 -12.09 -6.50
N TYR A 159 1.37 -12.64 -5.43
CA TYR A 159 -0.07 -12.91 -5.35
C TYR A 159 -0.90 -11.63 -5.12
N LYS A 160 -0.35 -10.58 -4.50
CA LYS A 160 -1.13 -9.40 -4.09
C LYS A 160 -1.79 -8.64 -5.26
N PRO A 161 -1.09 -8.33 -6.37
CA PRO A 161 -1.75 -7.73 -7.54
C PRO A 161 -2.85 -8.63 -8.11
N ARG A 162 -2.57 -9.93 -8.25
CA ARG A 162 -3.54 -10.92 -8.74
C ARG A 162 -4.78 -11.03 -7.84
N LEU A 163 -4.58 -10.96 -6.53
CA LEU A 163 -5.64 -10.93 -5.53
C LEU A 163 -6.48 -9.66 -5.70
N ARG A 164 -5.85 -8.50 -5.86
CA ARG A 164 -6.54 -7.23 -6.09
C ARG A 164 -7.39 -7.26 -7.35
N ASP A 165 -6.83 -7.72 -8.47
CA ASP A 165 -7.57 -7.79 -9.74
C ASP A 165 -8.79 -8.71 -9.63
N HIS A 166 -8.63 -9.85 -8.93
CA HIS A 166 -9.75 -10.74 -8.64
C HIS A 166 -10.79 -10.06 -7.74
N ALA A 167 -10.38 -9.39 -6.67
CA ALA A 167 -11.25 -8.67 -5.75
C ALA A 167 -12.03 -7.55 -6.45
N LEU A 168 -11.39 -6.76 -7.32
CA LEU A 168 -12.04 -5.73 -8.13
C LEU A 168 -13.08 -6.32 -9.09
N GLY A 169 -12.78 -7.48 -9.69
CA GLY A 169 -13.73 -8.23 -10.51
C GLY A 169 -14.96 -8.73 -9.72
N LEU A 170 -14.83 -8.95 -8.41
CA LEU A 170 -15.95 -9.29 -7.52
C LEU A 170 -16.72 -8.05 -7.04
N LEU A 171 -16.02 -6.93 -6.81
CA LEU A 171 -16.63 -5.67 -6.37
C LEU A 171 -17.58 -5.10 -7.42
N ARG A 172 -17.19 -5.14 -8.70
CA ARG A 172 -17.97 -4.62 -9.85
C ARG A 172 -18.50 -3.20 -9.57
N THR A 173 -17.63 -2.32 -9.08
CA THR A 173 -18.01 -0.97 -8.61
C THR A 173 -18.69 -0.14 -9.71
N SER A 174 -18.39 -0.40 -10.99
CA SER A 174 -19.04 0.20 -12.15
C SER A 174 -20.56 0.04 -12.15
N ASP A 175 -21.05 -1.05 -11.57
CA ASP A 175 -22.45 -1.44 -11.60
C ASP A 175 -23.25 -0.82 -10.45
N TRP A 176 -22.57 -0.18 -9.48
CA TRP A 176 -23.21 0.44 -8.33
C TRP A 176 -23.87 1.76 -8.70
N SER A 177 -25.06 1.97 -8.14
CA SER A 177 -25.85 3.19 -8.22
C SER A 177 -26.14 3.75 -6.81
N LYS A 178 -26.55 5.02 -6.74
CA LYS A 178 -26.97 5.63 -5.47
C LYS A 178 -28.19 4.93 -4.86
N ALA A 179 -29.02 4.27 -5.67
CA ALA A 179 -30.19 3.52 -5.21
C ALA A 179 -29.81 2.23 -4.47
N ASP A 180 -28.60 1.71 -4.69
CA ASP A 180 -28.10 0.52 -4.00
C ASP A 180 -27.69 0.80 -2.55
N ILE A 181 -27.59 2.06 -2.14
CA ILE A 181 -27.23 2.45 -0.78
C ILE A 181 -28.35 2.07 0.21
N GLY A 182 -28.03 1.18 1.14
CA GLY A 182 -28.94 0.61 2.13
C GLY A 182 -29.61 -0.69 1.68
N SER A 183 -29.42 -1.12 0.43
CA SER A 183 -30.01 -2.34 -0.12
C SER A 183 -29.30 -3.62 0.35
N GLY A 184 -27.99 -3.53 0.68
CA GLY A 184 -27.12 -4.68 0.93
C GLY A 184 -26.30 -5.14 -0.27
N THR A 185 -26.58 -4.62 -1.49
CA THR A 185 -25.83 -4.99 -2.71
C THR A 185 -24.35 -4.61 -2.63
N ILE A 186 -24.05 -3.42 -2.14
CA ILE A 186 -22.66 -2.91 -2.01
C ILE A 186 -21.94 -3.69 -0.92
N LEU A 187 -22.61 -3.86 0.22
CA LEU A 187 -22.07 -4.61 1.36
C LEU A 187 -21.73 -6.06 0.98
N SER A 188 -22.64 -6.75 0.28
CA SER A 188 -22.44 -8.11 -0.20
C SER A 188 -21.24 -8.21 -1.16
N SER A 189 -21.12 -7.25 -2.09
CA SER A 189 -20.01 -7.20 -3.04
C SER A 189 -18.66 -7.01 -2.32
N ILE A 190 -18.64 -6.17 -1.28
CA ILE A 190 -17.45 -5.94 -0.44
C ILE A 190 -17.08 -7.20 0.34
N ILE A 191 -18.03 -7.86 1.00
CA ILE A 191 -17.79 -9.10 1.74
C ILE A 191 -17.21 -10.17 0.80
N ARG A 192 -17.77 -10.34 -0.40
CA ARG A 192 -17.26 -11.28 -1.42
C ARG A 192 -15.83 -10.95 -1.86
N SER A 193 -15.49 -9.66 -1.96
CA SER A 193 -14.12 -9.24 -2.28
C SER A 193 -13.12 -9.48 -1.15
N ILE A 194 -13.59 -9.66 0.09
CA ILE A 194 -12.75 -9.98 1.25
C ILE A 194 -12.60 -11.50 1.38
N GLU A 195 -13.70 -12.25 1.31
CA GLU A 195 -13.76 -13.70 1.53
C GLU A 195 -13.36 -14.50 0.28
N ILE A 196 -12.14 -14.24 -0.22
CA ILE A 196 -11.59 -14.91 -1.40
C ILE A 196 -10.85 -16.18 -0.96
N GLN A 197 -11.35 -17.33 -1.43
CA GLN A 197 -10.69 -18.63 -1.35
C GLN A 197 -10.92 -19.42 -2.66
N ASP A 198 -9.95 -19.36 -3.56
CA ASP A 198 -9.96 -20.09 -4.83
C ASP A 198 -8.81 -21.11 -4.87
N SER A 199 -9.16 -22.39 -4.69
CA SER A 199 -8.21 -23.50 -4.75
C SER A 199 -7.71 -23.79 -6.17
N ARG A 200 -8.45 -23.44 -7.23
CA ARG A 200 -8.08 -23.70 -8.62
C ARG A 200 -6.98 -22.76 -9.12
N SER A 201 -7.00 -21.52 -8.63
CA SER A 201 -5.96 -20.53 -8.90
C SER A 201 -4.94 -20.39 -7.76
N ASN A 202 -5.05 -21.20 -6.70
CA ASN A 202 -4.27 -21.08 -5.47
C ASN A 202 -4.23 -19.64 -4.93
N LEU A 203 -5.40 -18.99 -4.89
CA LEU A 203 -5.54 -17.58 -4.53
C LEU A 203 -6.43 -17.48 -3.29
N THR A 204 -5.86 -16.99 -2.20
CA THR A 204 -6.58 -16.75 -0.95
C THR A 204 -6.28 -15.34 -0.46
N ASN A 205 -7.30 -14.62 0.03
CA ASN A 205 -7.05 -13.34 0.68
C ASN A 205 -6.42 -13.56 2.06
N ASN A 206 -5.12 -13.29 2.16
CA ASN A 206 -4.36 -13.34 3.41
C ASN A 206 -4.04 -11.94 3.97
N LEU A 207 -4.53 -10.87 3.32
CA LEU A 207 -4.31 -9.49 3.75
C LEU A 207 -5.28 -9.07 4.88
N VAL A 208 -6.38 -9.80 5.02
CA VAL A 208 -7.44 -9.54 6.01
C VAL A 208 -7.77 -10.85 6.73
N LEU A 209 -7.89 -10.84 8.05
CA LEU A 209 -8.29 -12.03 8.81
C LEU A 209 -9.80 -12.21 8.73
N TRP A 210 -10.29 -12.91 7.70
CA TRP A 210 -11.73 -13.09 7.45
C TRP A 210 -12.27 -14.47 7.85
N GLN A 211 -11.41 -15.49 7.91
CA GLN A 211 -11.84 -16.86 8.18
C GLN A 211 -12.29 -17.05 9.63
N ASN A 212 -13.28 -17.91 9.84
CA ASN A 212 -13.85 -18.17 11.17
C ASN A 212 -12.98 -19.05 12.08
N ARG A 213 -11.67 -19.12 11.88
CA ARG A 213 -10.79 -20.06 12.60
C ARG A 213 -10.75 -19.80 14.11
N TYR A 214 -10.86 -18.53 14.50
CA TYR A 214 -10.80 -18.07 15.88
C TYR A 214 -12.15 -17.52 16.36
N GLY A 215 -13.24 -17.86 15.67
CA GLY A 215 -14.59 -17.36 15.97
C GLY A 215 -14.90 -15.99 15.38
N HIS A 216 -16.19 -15.66 15.39
CA HIS A 216 -16.75 -14.50 14.68
C HIS A 216 -16.17 -13.15 15.17
N ALA A 217 -15.90 -13.02 16.48
CA ALA A 217 -15.33 -11.83 17.10
C ALA A 217 -13.94 -11.44 16.56
N ASN A 218 -13.19 -12.41 16.06
CA ASN A 218 -11.81 -12.22 15.60
C ASN A 218 -11.71 -11.90 14.10
N ARG A 219 -12.82 -11.91 13.36
CA ARG A 219 -12.82 -11.52 11.96
C ARG A 219 -12.64 -10.00 11.83
N ASP A 220 -11.74 -9.58 10.97
CA ASP A 220 -11.47 -8.15 10.75
C ASP A 220 -12.68 -7.44 10.14
N HIS A 221 -13.44 -8.12 9.27
CA HIS A 221 -14.65 -7.57 8.64
C HIS A 221 -15.95 -7.87 9.40
N ARG A 222 -15.87 -8.23 10.69
CA ARG A 222 -17.04 -8.55 11.51
C ARG A 222 -18.15 -7.49 11.44
N ALA A 223 -17.79 -6.21 11.52
CA ALA A 223 -18.77 -5.12 11.47
C ALA A 223 -19.55 -5.09 10.13
N LEU A 224 -18.95 -5.56 9.04
CA LEU A 224 -19.63 -5.69 7.75
C LEU A 224 -20.67 -6.82 7.78
N LEU A 225 -20.35 -7.93 8.44
CA LEU A 225 -21.29 -9.04 8.62
C LEU A 225 -22.45 -8.63 9.54
N GLU A 226 -22.16 -7.95 10.65
CA GLU A 226 -23.18 -7.42 11.57
C GLU A 226 -24.13 -6.43 10.86
N ALA A 227 -23.60 -5.64 9.92
CA ALA A 227 -24.38 -4.71 9.11
C ALA A 227 -25.42 -5.39 8.20
N GLU A 228 -25.27 -6.68 7.83
CA GLU A 228 -26.29 -7.39 7.04
C GLU A 228 -27.66 -7.39 7.75
N SER A 229 -27.63 -7.51 9.09
CA SER A 229 -28.81 -7.56 9.96
C SER A 229 -29.22 -6.20 10.55
N ASN A 230 -28.43 -5.13 10.34
CA ASN A 230 -28.66 -3.81 10.91
C ASN A 230 -28.86 -2.75 9.79
N PRO A 231 -30.11 -2.39 9.44
CA PRO A 231 -30.38 -1.50 8.32
C PRO A 231 -29.74 -0.10 8.42
N LYS A 232 -29.61 0.44 9.65
CA LYS A 232 -28.99 1.75 9.88
C LYS A 232 -27.49 1.69 9.61
N LEU A 233 -26.82 0.70 10.22
CA LEU A 233 -25.39 0.47 10.03
C LEU A 233 -25.07 0.12 8.56
N ARG A 234 -25.91 -0.71 7.93
CA ARG A 234 -25.80 -1.06 6.51
C ARG A 234 -25.79 0.16 5.62
N ARG A 235 -26.82 1.01 5.73
CA ARG A 235 -26.93 2.23 4.91
C ARG A 235 -25.72 3.13 5.10
N GLU A 236 -25.25 3.30 6.33
CA GLU A 236 -24.10 4.15 6.63
C GLU A 236 -22.81 3.61 6.03
N ILE A 237 -22.50 2.33 6.24
CA ILE A 237 -21.33 1.67 5.65
C ILE A 237 -21.39 1.69 4.12
N GLU A 238 -22.53 1.34 3.52
CA GLU A 238 -22.69 1.36 2.07
C GLU A 238 -22.53 2.76 1.48
N SER A 239 -22.97 3.82 2.18
CA SER A 239 -22.77 5.20 1.75
C SER A 239 -21.29 5.57 1.69
N LEU A 240 -20.52 5.20 2.72
CA LEU A 240 -19.08 5.44 2.80
C LEU A 240 -18.32 4.65 1.72
N LEU A 241 -18.66 3.37 1.53
CA LEU A 241 -18.02 2.51 0.53
C LEU A 241 -18.38 2.94 -0.90
N PHE A 242 -19.62 3.35 -1.14
CA PHE A 242 -20.02 3.96 -2.42
C PHE A 242 -19.19 5.22 -2.68
N GLY A 243 -19.08 6.11 -1.69
CA GLY A 243 -18.26 7.32 -1.78
C GLY A 243 -16.80 7.02 -2.08
N LEU A 244 -16.22 6.02 -1.41
CA LEU A 244 -14.81 5.63 -1.56
C LEU A 244 -14.48 5.13 -2.98
N PHE A 245 -15.35 4.30 -3.56
CA PHE A 245 -15.08 3.59 -4.82
C PHE A 245 -15.70 4.23 -6.07
N ARG A 246 -16.80 4.98 -5.92
CA ARG A 246 -17.56 5.59 -7.04
C ARG A 246 -17.75 7.09 -6.92
N GLY A 247 -17.68 7.62 -5.71
CA GLY A 247 -17.82 9.05 -5.45
C GLY A 247 -16.48 9.79 -5.41
N ASP A 248 -16.60 11.06 -5.06
CA ASP A 248 -15.54 12.01 -4.75
C ASP A 248 -15.41 12.21 -3.22
N ALA A 249 -15.77 11.18 -2.43
CA ALA A 249 -15.72 11.28 -0.98
C ALA A 249 -14.29 11.54 -0.51
N ASN A 250 -14.16 12.42 0.48
CA ASN A 250 -12.88 12.74 1.07
C ASN A 250 -12.32 11.50 1.78
N GLU A 251 -11.10 11.12 1.40
CA GLU A 251 -10.44 9.89 1.85
C GLU A 251 -10.22 9.89 3.38
N GLU A 252 -9.73 10.98 3.95
CA GLU A 252 -9.50 11.12 5.39
C GLU A 252 -10.75 10.86 6.22
N SER A 253 -11.79 11.67 6.01
CA SER A 253 -13.07 11.54 6.69
C SER A 253 -13.72 10.16 6.48
N THR A 254 -13.57 9.59 5.28
CA THR A 254 -14.11 8.25 4.98
C THR A 254 -13.36 7.16 5.75
N PHE A 255 -12.02 7.25 5.80
CA PHE A 255 -11.18 6.32 6.53
C PHE A 255 -11.50 6.35 8.02
N ASP A 256 -11.49 7.53 8.63
CA ASP A 256 -11.71 7.68 10.07
C ASP A 256 -13.13 7.25 10.46
N ARG A 257 -14.14 7.59 9.65
CA ARG A 257 -15.51 7.13 9.91
C ARG A 257 -15.65 5.61 9.79
N LEU A 258 -15.02 4.99 8.79
CA LEU A 258 -14.99 3.53 8.68
C LEU A 258 -14.20 2.88 9.83
N SER A 259 -13.14 3.53 10.33
CA SER A 259 -12.39 3.09 11.50
C SER A 259 -13.27 3.02 12.74
N GLU A 260 -14.05 4.07 13.00
CA GLU A 260 -15.01 4.11 14.10
C GLU A 260 -16.07 3.00 13.98
N LEU A 261 -16.66 2.83 12.80
CA LEU A 261 -17.74 1.85 12.56
C LEU A 261 -17.26 0.40 12.61
N THR A 262 -15.99 0.14 12.26
CA THR A 262 -15.42 -1.20 12.22
C THR A 262 -14.65 -1.59 13.49
N GLY A 263 -14.46 -0.65 14.42
CA GLY A 263 -13.72 -0.87 15.66
C GLY A 263 -12.19 -0.84 15.47
N GLY A 264 -11.71 0.03 14.58
CA GLY A 264 -10.28 0.27 14.37
C GLY A 264 -9.56 -0.92 13.71
N LYS A 265 -10.23 -1.61 12.79
CA LYS A 265 -9.68 -2.79 12.10
C LYS A 265 -8.74 -2.38 10.98
N TYR A 266 -7.52 -2.03 11.37
CA TYR A 266 -6.52 -1.47 10.46
C TYR A 266 -6.26 -2.30 9.18
N PRO A 267 -6.07 -3.63 9.26
CA PRO A 267 -5.88 -4.44 8.05
C PRO A 267 -7.06 -4.39 7.08
N LEU A 268 -8.30 -4.32 7.60
CA LEU A 268 -9.50 -4.17 6.78
C LEU A 268 -9.50 -2.84 6.03
N LEU A 269 -9.28 -1.73 6.72
CA LEU A 269 -9.31 -0.41 6.09
C LEU A 269 -8.19 -0.25 5.05
N ALA A 270 -6.98 -0.67 5.41
CA ALA A 270 -5.85 -0.65 4.49
C ALA A 270 -6.08 -1.52 3.25
N TYR A 271 -6.76 -2.67 3.41
CA TYR A 271 -7.17 -3.49 2.27
C TYR A 271 -8.16 -2.78 1.35
N LEU A 272 -9.20 -2.12 1.90
CA LEU A 272 -10.18 -1.38 1.10
C LEU A 272 -9.52 -0.26 0.28
N TYR A 273 -8.56 0.46 0.88
CA TYR A 273 -7.80 1.51 0.20
C TYR A 273 -6.82 0.95 -0.83
N PHE A 274 -6.18 -0.18 -0.54
CA PHE A 274 -5.38 -0.91 -1.53
C PHE A 274 -6.22 -1.35 -2.75
N LEU A 275 -7.47 -1.77 -2.54
CA LEU A 275 -8.39 -2.04 -3.66
C LEU A 275 -8.69 -0.75 -4.45
N LYS A 276 -8.92 0.38 -3.77
CA LYS A 276 -9.18 1.67 -4.42
C LYS A 276 -8.01 2.08 -5.34
N ASP A 277 -6.80 2.12 -4.83
CA ASP A 277 -5.62 2.54 -5.59
C ASP A 277 -4.33 1.92 -5.03
N MET A 278 -3.81 0.93 -5.77
CA MET A 278 -2.59 0.22 -5.39
C MET A 278 -1.32 1.05 -5.60
N ASP A 279 -1.37 2.17 -6.33
CA ASP A 279 -0.19 3.02 -6.50
C ASP A 279 -0.04 4.04 -5.37
N ARG A 280 -1.10 4.21 -4.55
CA ARG A 280 -1.14 5.15 -3.42
C ARG A 280 -1.29 4.50 -2.05
N PHE A 281 -1.94 3.34 -1.98
CA PHE A 281 -2.36 2.75 -0.70
C PHE A 281 -1.97 1.30 -0.57
N MET A 282 -1.29 0.95 0.52
CA MET A 282 -0.79 -0.39 0.79
C MET A 282 -1.56 -1.10 1.91
N PRO A 283 -1.70 -2.44 1.85
CA PRO A 283 -2.25 -3.22 2.94
C PRO A 283 -1.29 -3.19 4.14
N ILE A 284 -1.77 -3.47 5.35
CA ILE A 284 -0.93 -3.43 6.54
C ILE A 284 -1.23 -4.57 7.51
N GLN A 285 -0.18 -5.10 8.11
CA GLN A 285 -0.23 -5.97 9.28
C GLN A 285 0.63 -5.35 10.38
N PRO A 286 0.04 -4.64 11.36
CA PRO A 286 0.79 -3.70 12.21
C PRO A 286 2.00 -4.32 12.91
N THR A 287 1.85 -5.51 13.51
CA THR A 287 2.96 -6.15 14.24
C THR A 287 4.14 -6.55 13.36
N GLY A 288 3.91 -6.87 12.09
CA GLY A 288 4.97 -7.20 11.13
C GLY A 288 5.65 -5.94 10.62
N PHE A 289 4.87 -4.92 10.25
CA PHE A 289 5.43 -3.66 9.77
C PHE A 289 6.24 -2.93 10.85
N ASP A 290 5.75 -2.87 12.09
CA ASP A 290 6.51 -2.28 13.20
C ASP A 290 7.82 -3.05 13.47
N ARG A 291 7.85 -4.37 13.22
CA ARG A 291 9.08 -5.17 13.30
C ARG A 291 10.06 -4.78 12.20
N ALA A 292 9.59 -4.65 10.95
CA ALA A 292 10.43 -4.24 9.84
C ALA A 292 10.95 -2.82 10.03
N PHE A 293 10.10 -1.86 10.42
CA PHE A 293 10.49 -0.48 10.64
C PHE A 293 11.55 -0.36 11.73
N ARG A 294 11.40 -1.05 12.86
CA ARG A 294 12.44 -1.12 13.89
C ARG A 294 13.77 -1.66 13.36
N ALA A 295 13.72 -2.71 12.54
CA ALA A 295 14.93 -3.30 11.94
C ALA A 295 15.58 -2.40 10.88
N LEU A 296 14.80 -1.52 10.24
CA LEU A 296 15.25 -0.50 9.30
C LEU A 296 15.68 0.81 9.99
N GLY A 297 15.61 0.88 11.32
CA GLY A 297 15.93 2.10 12.07
C GLY A 297 14.88 3.22 11.94
N ILE A 298 13.66 2.89 11.53
CA ILE A 298 12.57 3.83 11.34
C ILE A 298 11.78 3.95 12.64
N ASP A 299 11.74 5.16 13.21
CA ASP A 299 10.94 5.46 14.40
C ASP A 299 9.49 5.79 14.01
N PHE A 300 8.72 4.73 13.73
CA PHE A 300 7.31 4.83 13.39
C PHE A 300 6.56 3.57 13.82
N SER A 301 5.33 3.74 14.34
CA SER A 301 4.52 2.66 14.91
C SER A 301 3.09 2.71 14.37
N THR A 302 2.59 1.55 13.99
CA THR A 302 1.24 1.36 13.41
C THR A 302 0.34 0.54 14.34
N LEU A 303 0.92 -0.15 15.32
CA LEU A 303 0.16 -0.95 16.28
C LEU A 303 -0.78 -0.08 17.12
N ARG A 304 -2.08 -0.37 17.02
CA ARG A 304 -3.18 0.33 17.72
C ARG A 304 -3.32 1.82 17.35
N GLN A 305 -2.79 2.23 16.20
CA GLN A 305 -2.86 3.60 15.68
C GLN A 305 -3.74 3.67 14.41
N CYS A 306 -4.93 3.07 14.43
CA CYS A 306 -5.80 3.00 13.24
C CYS A 306 -6.52 4.33 12.98
N SER A 307 -5.85 5.24 12.28
CA SER A 307 -6.38 6.53 11.82
C SER A 307 -5.85 6.88 10.43
N TRP A 308 -6.48 7.84 9.75
CA TRP A 308 -5.99 8.35 8.48
C TRP A 308 -4.58 8.92 8.58
N GLU A 309 -4.31 9.75 9.59
CA GLU A 309 -2.99 10.38 9.81
C GLU A 309 -1.86 9.34 9.92
N ASN A 310 -2.10 8.25 10.66
CA ASN A 310 -1.12 7.17 10.76
C ASN A 310 -1.00 6.41 9.43
N TYR A 311 -2.11 6.17 8.73
CA TYR A 311 -2.13 5.42 7.49
C TYR A 311 -1.47 6.17 6.33
N SER A 312 -1.70 7.47 6.22
CA SER A 312 -1.02 8.33 5.24
C SER A 312 0.49 8.35 5.51
N THR A 313 0.87 8.49 6.78
CA THR A 313 2.29 8.44 7.20
C THR A 313 2.91 7.09 6.87
N TYR A 314 2.21 5.99 7.13
CA TYR A 314 2.64 4.64 6.77
C TYR A 314 2.93 4.52 5.27
N ASN A 315 2.00 4.96 4.41
CA ASN A 315 2.20 4.92 2.96
C ASN A 315 3.36 5.83 2.54
N GLN A 316 3.52 7.01 3.16
CA GLN A 316 4.65 7.91 2.91
C GLN A 316 6.00 7.30 3.32
N VAL A 317 6.05 6.55 4.42
CA VAL A 317 7.27 5.83 4.85
C VAL A 317 7.66 4.79 3.79
N LEU A 318 6.69 4.03 3.27
CA LEU A 318 6.95 3.09 2.17
C LEU A 318 7.40 3.82 0.90
N ASP A 319 6.83 4.99 0.63
CA ASP A 319 7.21 5.84 -0.49
C ASP A 319 8.67 6.27 -0.42
N ASN A 320 9.10 6.71 0.77
CA ASN A 320 10.45 7.15 1.08
C ASN A 320 11.48 6.01 1.01
N LEU A 321 11.06 4.74 1.14
CA LEU A 321 11.94 3.58 0.96
C LEU A 321 12.28 3.33 -0.51
N ARG A 322 11.43 3.71 -1.48
CA ARG A 322 11.63 3.45 -2.91
C ARG A 322 12.99 3.92 -3.45
N PRO A 323 13.45 5.17 -3.22
CA PRO A 323 14.76 5.61 -3.69
C PRO A 323 15.92 4.81 -3.06
N LEU A 324 15.84 4.51 -1.75
CA LEU A 324 16.88 3.75 -1.05
C LEU A 324 17.00 2.30 -1.56
N ILE A 325 15.85 1.67 -1.84
CA ILE A 325 15.79 0.33 -2.45
C ILE A 325 16.39 0.37 -3.85
N LYS A 326 16.04 1.38 -4.66
CA LYS A 326 16.58 1.55 -6.01
C LYS A 326 18.11 1.64 -6.00
N GLU A 327 18.67 2.46 -5.11
CA GLU A 327 20.13 2.59 -4.94
C GLU A 327 20.78 1.26 -4.52
N SER A 328 20.13 0.51 -3.64
CA SER A 328 20.69 -0.75 -3.10
C SER A 328 20.54 -1.97 -4.03
N THR A 329 19.66 -1.90 -5.03
CA THR A 329 19.33 -3.04 -5.92
C THR A 329 19.67 -2.79 -7.39
N SER A 330 20.01 -1.54 -7.77
CA SER A 330 20.17 -1.12 -9.17
C SER A 330 18.94 -1.39 -10.05
N LEU A 331 17.75 -1.59 -9.47
CA LEU A 331 16.52 -1.78 -10.22
C LEU A 331 16.00 -0.44 -10.77
N ASN A 332 15.60 -0.43 -12.04
CA ASN A 332 15.20 0.81 -12.72
C ASN A 332 13.89 1.40 -12.20
N HIS A 333 12.98 0.56 -11.71
CA HIS A 333 11.66 0.96 -11.26
C HIS A 333 11.26 0.18 -9.99
N ILE A 334 10.91 0.91 -8.93
CA ILE A 334 10.43 0.36 -7.66
C ILE A 334 9.00 0.89 -7.44
N ARG A 335 8.02 0.01 -7.45
CA ARG A 335 6.61 0.38 -7.16
C ARG A 335 6.41 0.48 -5.65
N LEU A 336 5.33 1.14 -5.23
CA LEU A 336 4.97 1.21 -3.80
C LEU A 336 4.76 -0.19 -3.18
N ILE A 337 4.17 -1.11 -3.95
CA ILE A 337 3.99 -2.51 -3.53
C ILE A 337 5.31 -3.27 -3.37
N ASP A 338 6.37 -2.86 -4.08
CA ASP A 338 7.68 -3.49 -3.96
C ASP A 338 8.32 -3.08 -2.62
N ALA A 339 8.22 -1.79 -2.24
CA ALA A 339 8.62 -1.31 -0.91
C ALA A 339 7.85 -1.99 0.23
N HIS A 340 6.51 -2.12 0.09
CA HIS A 340 5.70 -2.92 1.02
C HIS A 340 6.23 -4.36 1.12
N SER A 341 6.49 -5.01 -0.02
CA SER A 341 6.91 -6.41 -0.09
C SER A 341 8.25 -6.63 0.60
N LEU A 342 9.21 -5.70 0.45
CA LEU A 342 10.47 -5.75 1.19
C LEU A 342 10.23 -5.76 2.70
N CYS A 343 9.43 -4.83 3.22
CA CYS A 343 9.14 -4.76 4.65
C CYS A 343 8.47 -6.04 5.15
N TRP A 344 7.50 -6.58 4.42
CA TRP A 344 6.82 -7.82 4.81
C TRP A 344 7.76 -9.03 4.82
N ILE A 345 8.54 -9.22 3.75
CA ILE A 345 9.52 -10.31 3.66
C ILE A 345 10.52 -10.18 4.81
N PHE A 346 11.05 -8.97 5.03
CA PHE A 346 12.04 -8.75 6.08
C PHE A 346 11.47 -9.05 7.48
N ALA A 347 10.27 -8.55 7.79
CA ALA A 347 9.58 -8.85 9.05
C ALA A 347 9.36 -10.35 9.25
N THR A 348 9.04 -11.07 8.18
CA THR A 348 8.81 -12.51 8.20
C THR A 348 10.10 -13.28 8.41
N LEU A 349 11.18 -12.91 7.72
CA LEU A 349 12.50 -13.51 7.89
C LEU A 349 13.06 -13.28 9.30
N LEU A 350 12.92 -12.07 9.84
CA LEU A 350 13.31 -11.77 11.23
C LEU A 350 12.55 -12.62 12.25
N LYS A 351 11.26 -12.87 12.01
CA LYS A 351 10.47 -13.77 12.86
C LYS A 351 10.97 -15.20 12.77
N LEU A 352 11.19 -15.71 11.56
CA LEU A 352 11.70 -17.07 11.35
C LEU A 352 13.11 -17.26 11.94
N GLU A 353 13.96 -16.24 11.84
CA GLU A 353 15.27 -16.22 12.49
C GLU A 353 15.14 -16.32 14.02
N ALA A 354 14.30 -15.47 14.63
CA ALA A 354 14.05 -15.49 16.07
C ALA A 354 13.45 -16.83 16.56
N GLU A 355 12.68 -17.51 15.72
CA GLU A 355 12.10 -18.83 15.99
C GLU A 355 13.06 -19.99 15.64
N GLY A 356 14.28 -19.72 15.16
CA GLY A 356 15.24 -20.75 14.76
C GLY A 356 14.87 -21.53 13.49
N ALA A 357 13.89 -21.05 12.73
CA ALA A 357 13.28 -21.72 11.58
C ALA A 357 13.80 -21.25 10.21
N ILE A 358 14.76 -20.33 10.18
CA ILE A 358 15.28 -19.72 8.94
C ILE A 358 15.88 -20.76 7.98
N SER A 359 16.58 -21.76 8.51
CA SER A 359 17.36 -22.75 7.74
C SER A 359 16.63 -24.08 7.48
N ASN A 360 15.38 -24.24 7.95
CA ASN A 360 14.65 -25.51 7.91
C ASN A 360 14.49 -26.06 6.48
N ARG A 361 15.16 -27.20 6.20
CA ARG A 361 15.24 -27.83 4.87
C ARG A 361 13.88 -28.26 4.29
N ALA A 362 12.89 -28.54 5.13
CA ALA A 362 11.55 -28.96 4.69
C ALA A 362 10.80 -27.91 3.85
N ASN A 363 11.13 -26.62 4.01
CA ASN A 363 10.46 -25.52 3.29
C ASN A 363 11.24 -24.99 2.05
N ARG A 364 12.42 -25.56 1.75
CA ARG A 364 13.26 -25.05 0.64
C ARG A 364 12.73 -25.37 -0.76
N SER A 365 11.83 -26.34 -0.90
CA SER A 365 11.39 -26.84 -2.23
C SER A 365 10.52 -25.85 -3.01
N SER A 366 9.89 -24.87 -2.35
CA SER A 366 9.09 -23.82 -2.99
C SER A 366 9.69 -22.42 -2.91
N ASP A 367 10.47 -22.11 -1.86
CA ASP A 367 10.95 -20.76 -1.56
C ASP A 367 12.12 -20.26 -2.46
N GLY A 368 12.68 -21.14 -3.29
CA GLY A 368 13.82 -20.85 -4.18
C GLY A 368 13.59 -21.15 -5.67
N ARG A 369 12.36 -21.48 -6.10
CA ARG A 369 12.10 -21.67 -7.55
C ARG A 369 12.26 -20.34 -8.27
N ILE A 370 13.37 -20.19 -9.00
CA ILE A 370 13.53 -19.17 -10.03
C ILE A 370 12.60 -19.58 -11.19
N VAL A 371 11.38 -19.05 -11.16
CA VAL A 371 10.40 -19.14 -12.25
C VAL A 371 11.00 -18.34 -13.40
N GLY A 372 11.68 -19.02 -14.33
CA GLY A 372 12.31 -18.37 -15.48
C GLY A 372 11.29 -17.52 -16.26
N GLY A 373 11.74 -16.47 -16.96
CA GLY A 373 10.87 -15.50 -17.64
C GLY A 373 9.76 -16.10 -18.53
N TRP A 374 9.96 -17.33 -19.01
CA TRP A 374 8.96 -18.11 -19.74
C TRP A 374 7.77 -18.56 -18.89
N GLU A 375 7.99 -19.02 -17.67
CA GLU A 375 6.92 -19.51 -16.79
C GLU A 375 6.07 -18.32 -16.29
N ARG A 376 6.67 -17.13 -16.17
CA ARG A 376 5.97 -15.85 -15.98
C ARG A 376 5.13 -15.47 -17.20
N SER A 377 5.69 -15.56 -18.40
CA SER A 377 4.96 -15.28 -19.66
C SER A 377 3.74 -16.19 -19.81
N ILE A 378 3.86 -17.46 -19.39
CA ILE A 378 2.75 -18.42 -19.38
C ILE A 378 1.66 -18.01 -18.37
N ILE A 379 2.03 -17.55 -17.18
CA ILE A 379 1.07 -17.05 -16.19
C ILE A 379 0.37 -15.79 -16.70
N GLU A 380 1.10 -14.83 -17.26
CA GLU A 380 0.54 -13.59 -17.80
C GLU A 380 -0.39 -13.85 -18.99
N MET A 381 0.00 -14.73 -19.92
CA MET A 381 -0.87 -15.18 -21.02
C MET A 381 -2.11 -15.91 -20.50
N ARG A 382 -1.96 -16.84 -19.55
CA ARG A 382 -3.10 -17.53 -18.91
C ARG A 382 -4.05 -16.53 -18.25
N MET A 383 -3.53 -15.53 -17.56
CA MET A 383 -4.35 -14.51 -16.89
C MET A 383 -5.03 -13.59 -17.88
N SER A 384 -4.35 -13.18 -18.96
CA SER A 384 -4.96 -12.43 -20.07
C SER A 384 -6.13 -13.20 -20.68
N ILE A 385 -5.97 -14.51 -20.90
CA ILE A 385 -7.03 -15.40 -21.37
C ILE A 385 -8.18 -15.48 -20.36
N LEU A 386 -7.90 -15.76 -19.08
CA LEU A 386 -8.93 -15.86 -18.05
C LEU A 386 -9.69 -14.54 -17.87
N ASN A 387 -9.01 -13.41 -17.95
CA ASN A 387 -9.60 -12.08 -17.86
C ASN A 387 -10.46 -11.77 -19.10
N THR A 388 -9.96 -12.10 -20.29
CA THR A 388 -10.73 -11.99 -21.55
C THR A 388 -11.98 -12.84 -21.49
N VAL A 389 -11.91 -14.10 -21.05
CA VAL A 389 -13.07 -14.99 -20.90
C VAL A 389 -14.06 -14.45 -19.87
N ARG A 390 -13.58 -13.95 -18.73
CA ARG A 390 -14.43 -13.39 -17.67
C ARG A 390 -15.17 -12.12 -18.11
N ASN A 391 -14.51 -11.28 -18.91
CA ASN A 391 -15.06 -10.00 -19.36
C ASN A 391 -15.81 -10.09 -20.70
N SER A 392 -15.60 -11.14 -21.49
CA SER A 392 -16.29 -11.40 -22.77
C SER A 392 -17.52 -12.26 -22.57
N ASN A 393 -18.43 -11.83 -21.69
CA ASN A 393 -19.68 -12.54 -21.34
C ASN A 393 -20.87 -12.18 -22.28
N GLY A 394 -20.59 -11.75 -23.51
CA GLY A 394 -21.61 -11.35 -24.49
C GLY A 394 -22.20 -9.95 -24.29
N GLN A 395 -21.56 -9.10 -23.47
CA GLN A 395 -21.94 -7.69 -23.28
C GLN A 395 -21.88 -6.88 -24.58
N ILE A 396 -22.92 -6.07 -24.81
CA ILE A 396 -22.88 -4.97 -25.79
C ILE A 396 -22.15 -3.81 -25.11
N VAL A 397 -20.94 -3.52 -25.56
CA VAL A 397 -20.14 -2.39 -25.06
C VAL A 397 -20.54 -1.14 -25.84
N GLU A 398 -21.16 -0.16 -25.17
CA GLU A 398 -21.33 1.18 -25.73
C GLU A 398 -19.95 1.84 -25.86
N ARG A 399 -19.48 1.95 -27.11
CA ARG A 399 -18.23 2.62 -27.44
C ARG A 399 -18.48 4.12 -27.54
N VAL A 400 -17.73 4.90 -26.77
CA VAL A 400 -17.58 6.34 -27.03
C VAL A 400 -16.86 6.49 -28.38
N VAL A 401 -17.60 6.89 -29.41
CA VAL A 401 -17.02 7.26 -30.70
C VAL A 401 -16.37 8.63 -30.52
N LYS A 402 -15.03 8.67 -30.52
CA LYS A 402 -14.28 9.93 -30.48
C LYS A 402 -14.79 10.87 -31.56
N ASP A 403 -15.04 12.14 -31.21
CA ASP A 403 -15.36 13.17 -32.21
C ASP A 403 -14.17 13.33 -33.17
N LYS A 404 -14.41 13.03 -34.44
CA LYS A 404 -13.41 13.09 -35.50
C LYS A 404 -13.81 14.18 -36.47
N GLN A 405 -13.27 15.37 -36.24
CA GLN A 405 -13.44 16.49 -37.15
C GLN A 405 -12.45 16.38 -38.31
N LEU A 406 -12.92 16.69 -39.52
CA LEU A 406 -12.08 16.94 -40.68
C LEU A 406 -11.71 18.43 -40.66
N ARG A 407 -10.48 18.76 -40.24
CA ARG A 407 -9.97 20.14 -40.19
C ARG A 407 -9.18 20.52 -41.45
N ILE A 408 -9.52 19.85 -42.54
CA ILE A 408 -9.00 20.06 -43.88
C ILE A 408 -10.21 20.47 -44.73
N ASP A 409 -10.04 21.45 -45.59
CA ASP A 409 -11.05 21.78 -46.60
C ASP A 409 -11.35 20.53 -47.43
N PRO A 410 -12.59 19.99 -47.44
CA PRO A 410 -12.93 18.78 -48.17
C PRO A 410 -12.54 18.84 -49.65
N SER A 411 -12.58 20.04 -50.27
CA SER A 411 -12.21 20.24 -51.68
C SER A 411 -10.71 20.03 -51.95
N LYS A 412 -9.86 20.08 -50.90
CA LYS A 412 -8.40 19.91 -50.98
C LYS A 412 -7.93 18.54 -50.49
N LEU A 413 -8.83 17.71 -49.96
CA LEU A 413 -8.47 16.42 -49.38
C LEU A 413 -7.93 15.45 -50.44
N ASP A 414 -8.52 15.43 -51.63
CA ASP A 414 -8.06 14.59 -52.74
C ASP A 414 -6.66 14.99 -53.24
N GLU A 415 -6.38 16.29 -53.29
CA GLU A 415 -5.05 16.82 -53.66
C GLU A 415 -4.00 16.46 -52.61
N LEU A 416 -4.36 16.54 -51.33
CA LEU A 416 -3.49 16.13 -50.23
C LEU A 416 -3.22 14.62 -50.23
N ILE A 417 -4.24 13.78 -50.41
CA ILE A 417 -4.05 12.32 -50.48
C ILE A 417 -3.20 11.95 -51.70
N ARG A 418 -3.44 12.60 -52.85
CA ARG A 418 -2.65 12.39 -54.08
C ARG A 418 -1.20 12.78 -53.88
N SER A 419 -0.92 13.99 -53.38
CA SER A 419 0.46 14.43 -53.12
C SER A 419 1.21 13.52 -52.14
N ARG A 420 0.53 12.99 -51.11
CA ARG A 420 1.13 12.02 -50.18
C ARG A 420 1.42 10.68 -50.86
N LEU A 421 0.50 10.15 -51.66
CA LEU A 421 0.71 8.91 -52.43
C LEU A 421 1.87 9.05 -53.41
N GLU A 422 2.00 10.21 -54.07
CA GLU A 422 3.09 10.54 -54.99
C GLU A 422 4.44 10.64 -54.25
N LEU A 423 4.50 11.39 -53.14
CA LEU A 423 5.71 11.50 -52.30
C LEU A 423 6.16 10.14 -51.76
N GLN A 424 5.19 9.28 -51.41
CA GLN A 424 5.45 7.92 -50.93
C GLN A 424 5.70 6.91 -52.06
N GLN A 425 5.60 7.33 -53.34
CA GLN A 425 5.74 6.46 -54.51
C GLN A 425 4.84 5.21 -54.45
N GLY A 426 3.62 5.37 -53.95
CA GLY A 426 2.66 4.26 -53.79
C GLY A 426 3.05 3.23 -52.73
N LYS A 427 4.01 3.53 -51.84
CA LYS A 427 4.41 2.66 -50.73
C LYS A 427 3.79 3.07 -49.40
N CYS A 428 3.53 2.11 -48.54
CA CYS A 428 3.00 2.36 -47.20
C CYS A 428 4.04 3.08 -46.33
N ASN A 429 3.66 4.18 -45.68
CA ASN A 429 4.60 5.04 -44.97
C ASN A 429 5.33 4.34 -43.81
N LEU A 430 4.67 3.41 -43.11
CA LEU A 430 5.24 2.71 -41.96
C LEU A 430 6.08 1.48 -42.35
N THR A 431 5.76 0.84 -43.47
CA THR A 431 6.38 -0.44 -43.84
C THR A 431 7.26 -0.35 -45.09
N GLY A 432 7.03 0.60 -45.98
CA GLY A 432 7.63 0.62 -47.32
C GLY A 432 7.06 -0.44 -48.27
N LEU A 433 6.05 -1.22 -47.87
CA LEU A 433 5.40 -2.20 -48.77
C LEU A 433 4.68 -1.47 -49.91
N PRO A 434 4.74 -1.97 -51.16
CA PRO A 434 3.91 -1.47 -52.25
C PRO A 434 2.43 -1.62 -51.91
N MET A 435 1.66 -0.55 -52.07
CA MET A 435 0.21 -0.58 -51.90
C MET A 435 -0.46 -0.95 -53.22
N HIS A 436 -1.57 -1.68 -53.13
CA HIS A 436 -2.38 -2.03 -54.30
C HIS A 436 -3.36 -0.91 -54.65
N ALA A 437 -3.55 -0.65 -55.94
CA ALA A 437 -4.69 0.12 -56.41
C ALA A 437 -5.98 -0.72 -56.30
N HIS A 438 -7.13 -0.07 -56.14
CA HIS A 438 -8.41 -0.76 -56.18
C HIS A 438 -8.62 -1.46 -57.53
N GLY A 439 -8.90 -2.76 -57.49
CA GLY A 439 -9.15 -3.59 -58.67
C GLY A 439 -9.60 -5.00 -58.28
N PRO A 440 -10.05 -5.80 -59.26
CA PRO A 440 -10.55 -7.17 -59.01
C PRO A 440 -9.50 -8.07 -58.34
N ASP A 441 -8.22 -7.87 -58.67
CA ASP A 441 -7.10 -8.70 -58.21
C ASP A 441 -6.34 -8.08 -57.01
N ALA A 442 -6.86 -6.98 -56.45
CA ALA A 442 -6.19 -6.28 -55.36
C ALA A 442 -6.39 -6.98 -54.02
N ASP A 443 -5.30 -7.42 -53.37
CA ASP A 443 -5.35 -7.85 -51.97
C ASP A 443 -5.96 -6.74 -51.07
N PRO A 444 -7.11 -6.98 -50.42
CA PRO A 444 -7.76 -6.00 -49.56
C PRO A 444 -6.89 -5.47 -48.42
N ASN A 445 -5.91 -6.25 -47.94
CA ASN A 445 -5.01 -5.85 -46.87
C ASN A 445 -3.99 -4.81 -47.32
N LEU A 446 -3.56 -4.87 -48.59
CA LEU A 446 -2.54 -4.00 -49.19
C LEU A 446 -3.12 -2.74 -49.86
N LEU A 447 -4.45 -2.58 -49.83
CA LEU A 447 -5.08 -1.34 -50.26
C LEU A 447 -4.65 -0.15 -49.37
N PRO A 448 -4.57 1.07 -49.92
CA PRO A 448 -4.24 2.26 -49.15
C PRO A 448 -5.34 2.58 -48.11
N SER A 449 -4.90 3.13 -46.99
CA SER A 449 -5.72 3.64 -45.91
C SER A 449 -5.09 4.89 -45.32
N VAL A 450 -5.92 5.87 -44.98
CA VAL A 450 -5.48 7.05 -44.22
C VAL A 450 -5.35 6.67 -42.75
N ASP A 451 -4.16 6.84 -42.19
CA ASP A 451 -3.87 6.72 -40.76
C ASP A 451 -3.56 8.10 -40.17
N ARG A 452 -3.92 8.29 -38.90
CA ARG A 452 -3.52 9.48 -38.14
C ARG A 452 -2.23 9.14 -37.39
N ILE A 453 -1.19 9.93 -37.59
CA ILE A 453 0.10 9.72 -36.91
C ILE A 453 -0.15 9.72 -35.40
N ASP A 454 -0.80 10.77 -34.90
CA ASP A 454 -1.36 10.83 -33.56
C ASP A 454 -2.87 10.54 -33.59
N SER A 455 -3.24 9.39 -33.01
CA SER A 455 -4.61 8.89 -32.95
C SER A 455 -5.52 9.68 -31.97
N SER A 456 -4.94 10.57 -31.15
CA SER A 456 -5.65 11.49 -30.26
C SER A 456 -6.04 12.80 -30.95
N ARG A 457 -5.34 13.19 -32.03
CA ARG A 457 -5.61 14.39 -32.83
C ARG A 457 -6.62 14.14 -33.96
N HIS A 458 -7.09 15.22 -34.60
CA HIS A 458 -8.04 15.18 -35.71
C HIS A 458 -7.34 14.89 -37.06
N TYR A 459 -8.10 14.85 -38.16
CA TYR A 459 -7.52 14.81 -39.50
C TYR A 459 -7.05 16.21 -39.88
N GLU A 460 -5.74 16.42 -39.78
CA GLU A 460 -5.03 17.68 -39.99
C GLU A 460 -3.90 17.46 -41.02
N LEU A 461 -3.44 18.52 -41.68
CA LEU A 461 -2.49 18.44 -42.81
C LEU A 461 -1.17 17.72 -42.45
N ASP A 462 -0.69 17.90 -41.22
CA ASP A 462 0.55 17.37 -40.66
C ASP A 462 0.35 16.02 -39.94
N ASN A 463 -0.89 15.63 -39.64
CA ASN A 463 -1.21 14.48 -38.80
C ASN A 463 -1.71 13.26 -39.59
N ILE A 464 -1.63 13.27 -40.93
CA ILE A 464 -2.04 12.14 -41.76
C ILE A 464 -0.86 11.48 -42.47
N GLN A 465 -0.97 10.16 -42.63
CA GLN A 465 -0.06 9.35 -43.45
C GLN A 465 -0.85 8.27 -44.19
N ILE A 466 -0.34 7.81 -45.33
CA ILE A 466 -0.98 6.73 -46.09
C ILE A 466 -0.26 5.41 -45.83
N VAL A 467 -1.00 4.42 -45.37
CA VAL A 467 -0.48 3.09 -45.01
C VAL A 467 -1.33 1.98 -45.63
N CYS A 468 -0.83 0.74 -45.62
CA CYS A 468 -1.65 -0.42 -45.96
C CYS A 468 -2.80 -0.57 -44.95
N ARG A 469 -3.97 -1.03 -45.38
CA ARG A 469 -5.13 -1.26 -44.50
C ARG A 469 -4.81 -2.15 -43.30
N PHE A 470 -4.08 -3.25 -43.49
CA PHE A 470 -3.73 -4.13 -42.38
C PHE A 470 -2.81 -3.45 -41.36
N ILE A 471 -1.96 -2.53 -41.81
CA ILE A 471 -1.07 -1.76 -40.94
C ILE A 471 -1.83 -0.72 -40.13
N ASN A 472 -2.80 -0.04 -40.74
CA ASN A 472 -3.69 0.85 -40.00
C ASN A 472 -4.46 0.07 -38.92
N PHE A 473 -4.92 -1.13 -39.25
CA PHE A 473 -5.59 -2.03 -38.30
C PHE A 473 -4.66 -2.47 -37.15
N TRP A 474 -3.41 -2.86 -37.45
CA TRP A 474 -2.44 -3.28 -36.43
C TRP A 474 -1.99 -2.14 -35.51
N LYS A 475 -1.77 -0.94 -36.07
CA LYS A 475 -1.39 0.23 -35.27
C LYS A 475 -2.54 0.65 -34.35
N GLY A 476 -3.76 0.68 -34.85
CA GLY A 476 -4.94 1.04 -34.06
C GLY A 476 -4.78 2.40 -33.36
N ALA A 477 -4.82 2.40 -32.03
CA ALA A 477 -4.64 3.61 -31.21
C ALA A 477 -3.23 3.75 -30.61
N SER A 478 -2.31 2.83 -30.93
CA SER A 478 -0.94 2.83 -30.41
C SER A 478 -0.15 4.04 -30.90
N ASP A 479 0.84 4.44 -30.10
CA ASP A 479 1.80 5.49 -30.48
C ASP A 479 2.57 5.11 -31.76
N ASN A 480 2.77 6.10 -32.63
CA ASN A 480 3.37 5.87 -33.95
C ASN A 480 4.85 5.49 -33.87
N ALA A 481 5.62 6.11 -32.99
CA ALA A 481 7.05 5.84 -32.85
C ALA A 481 7.28 4.46 -32.24
N GLU A 482 6.51 4.10 -31.21
CA GLU A 482 6.57 2.78 -30.60
C GLU A 482 6.17 1.68 -31.58
N PHE A 483 5.13 1.92 -32.39
CA PHE A 483 4.74 0.96 -33.43
C PHE A 483 5.84 0.75 -34.48
N GLN A 484 6.53 1.81 -34.91
CA GLN A 484 7.67 1.69 -35.83
C GLN A 484 8.82 0.89 -35.21
N ARG A 485 9.14 1.12 -33.93
CA ARG A 485 10.15 0.35 -33.19
C ARG A 485 9.82 -1.14 -33.18
N LEU A 486 8.59 -1.51 -32.81
CA LEU A 486 8.14 -2.90 -32.80
C LEU A 486 8.18 -3.53 -34.21
N LEU A 487 7.86 -2.75 -35.24
CA LEU A 487 7.93 -3.21 -36.63
C LEU A 487 9.37 -3.49 -37.10
N MET A 488 10.36 -2.70 -36.65
CA MET A 488 11.78 -2.97 -36.95
C MET A 488 12.26 -4.27 -36.30
N MET A 489 11.81 -4.54 -35.07
CA MET A 489 12.06 -5.81 -34.38
C MET A 489 11.48 -7.00 -35.16
N VAL A 490 10.26 -6.89 -35.68
CA VAL A 490 9.63 -7.93 -36.53
C VAL A 490 10.42 -8.18 -37.82
N ARG A 491 11.10 -7.15 -38.35
CA ARG A 491 11.92 -7.26 -39.56
C ARG A 491 13.33 -7.80 -39.30
N GLY A 492 13.70 -7.99 -38.04
CA GLY A 492 15.05 -8.44 -37.66
C GLY A 492 16.13 -7.40 -37.94
N VAL A 493 15.80 -6.10 -37.95
CA VAL A 493 16.75 -5.01 -38.24
C VAL A 493 17.39 -4.45 -36.95
N ASP A 494 16.85 -4.80 -35.77
CA ASP A 494 17.40 -4.49 -34.44
C ASP A 494 18.15 -5.71 -33.83
N GLN A 495 19.18 -6.20 -34.52
CA GLN A 495 20.22 -7.08 -33.95
C GLN A 495 21.61 -6.46 -34.11
#